data_AF-A0A078MXE0-F1
#
_entry.id   AF-A0A078MXE0-F1
#
_cell.length_a   1.000
_cell.length_b   1.000
_cell.length_c   1.000
_cell.angle_alpha   90.00
_cell.angle_beta   90.00
_cell.angle_gamma   90.00
#
_symmetry.space_group_name_H-M   'P 1'
#
loop_
_entity.id
_entity.type
_entity.pdbx_description
1 polymer ?
#
loop_
_entity_poly.entity_id
_entity_poly.type
_entity_poly.pdbx_seq_one_letter_code
_entity_poly.pdbx_strand_id
1 'polypeptide(L)' 'MGEQEDVVLAADTGDLGNALGCSEDQVLDMCEMGMVASRGELWDVASARSYLRDAAWADGLWD' A
#
# COMPACT_ATOMS: atom_id res chain seq x y z
N MET A 1 11.03 -9.30 16.50
CA MET A 1 9.86 -9.47 15.62
C MET A 1 10.30 -8.88 14.29
N GLY A 2 10.47 -9.71 13.26
CA GLY A 2 11.03 -9.25 12.00
C GLY A 2 10.07 -8.27 11.35
N GLU A 3 10.48 -7.01 11.25
CA GLU A 3 9.91 -6.05 10.32
C GLU A 3 10.14 -6.66 8.94
N GLN A 4 9.16 -7.39 8.42
CA GLN A 4 9.19 -7.80 7.02
C GLN A 4 9.13 -6.49 6.24
N GLU A 5 10.26 -6.10 5.69
CA GLU A 5 10.37 -4.99 4.75
C GLU A 5 9.41 -5.31 3.59
N ASP A 6 8.19 -4.79 3.67
CA ASP A 6 7.12 -5.01 2.69
C ASP A 6 7.39 -4.01 1.57
N VAL A 7 8.30 -4.40 0.67
CA VAL A 7 8.72 -3.59 -0.46
C VAL A 7 8.16 -4.23 -1.73
N VAL A 8 7.40 -3.46 -2.49
CA VAL A 8 6.82 -3.89 -3.76
C VAL A 8 7.61 -3.25 -4.90
N LEU A 9 7.92 -4.05 -5.90
CA LEU A 9 8.59 -3.60 -7.11
C LEU A 9 7.51 -3.22 -8.11
N ALA A 10 7.40 -1.93 -8.40
CA ALA A 10 6.38 -1.38 -9.29
C ALA A 10 6.96 -0.23 -10.11
N ALA A 11 6.67 -0.22 -11.41
CA ALA A 11 7.15 0.82 -12.31
C ALA A 11 6.45 2.16 -12.05
N ASP A 12 5.16 2.10 -11.71
CA ASP A 12 4.27 3.25 -11.54
C ASP A 12 3.17 2.95 -10.51
N THR A 13 2.44 4.00 -10.10
CA THR A 13 1.36 3.91 -9.10
C THR A 13 0.22 2.98 -9.51
N GLY A 14 -0.05 2.84 -10.81
CA GLY A 14 -1.04 1.90 -11.33
C GLY A 14 -0.63 0.44 -11.16
N ASP A 15 0.64 0.12 -11.44
CA ASP A 15 1.20 -1.22 -11.21
C ASP A 15 1.24 -1.55 -9.71
N LEU A 16 1.60 -0.58 -8.88
CA LEU A 16 1.56 -0.69 -7.43
C LEU A 16 0.14 -0.93 -6.90
N GLY A 17 -0.84 -0.22 -7.44
CA GLY A 17 -2.26 -0.40 -7.10
C GLY A 17 -2.71 -1.82 -7.43
N ASN A 18 -2.39 -2.31 -8.62
CA ASN A 18 -2.71 -3.67 -9.02
C ASN A 18 -2.03 -4.71 -8.12
N ALA A 19 -0.78 -4.50 -7.72
CA ALA A 19 -0.05 -5.39 -6.80
C ALA A 19 -0.65 -5.41 -5.38
N LEU A 20 -1.16 -4.26 -4.91
CA LEU A 20 -1.82 -4.12 -3.61
C LEU A 20 -3.30 -4.53 -3.65
N GLY A 21 -3.89 -4.71 -4.83
CA GLY A 21 -5.32 -4.94 -5.01
C GLY A 21 -6.16 -3.68 -4.78
N CYS A 22 -5.59 -2.50 -5.02
CA CYS A 22 -6.20 -1.19 -4.82
C CYS A 22 -6.23 -0.38 -6.13
N SER A 23 -7.05 0.65 -6.15
CA SER A 23 -7.08 1.60 -7.28
C SER A 23 -5.86 2.53 -7.24
N GLU A 24 -5.43 3.03 -8.41
CA GLU A 24 -4.34 4.01 -8.51
C GLU A 24 -4.58 5.25 -7.64
N ASP A 25 -5.81 5.78 -7.62
CA ASP A 25 -6.20 6.90 -6.74
C ASP A 25 -5.91 6.62 -5.25
N GLN A 26 -6.15 5.39 -4.78
CA GLN A 26 -5.88 5.04 -3.38
C GLN A 26 -4.38 5.00 -3.10
N VAL A 27 -3.58 4.55 -4.08
CA VAL A 27 -2.10 4.58 -3.96
C VAL A 27 -1.58 6.01 -3.94
N LEU A 28 -2.14 6.90 -4.75
CA LEU A 28 -1.80 8.33 -4.75
C LEU A 28 -2.13 8.97 -3.39
N ASP A 29 -3.33 8.73 -2.87
CA ASP A 29 -3.75 9.20 -1.55
C ASP A 29 -2.82 8.70 -0.43
N MET A 30 -2.43 7.41 -0.46
CA MET A 30 -1.45 6.84 0.47
C MET A 30 -0.05 7.45 0.32
N CYS A 31 0.34 7.82 -0.90
CA CYS A 31 1.59 8.52 -1.16
C CYS A 31 1.55 9.95 -0.61
N GLU A 32 0.43 10.67 -0.76
CA GLU A 32 0.23 12.01 -0.19
C GLU A 32 0.20 11.99 1.34
N MET A 33 -0.36 10.93 1.93
CA MET A 33 -0.33 10.70 3.38
C MET A 33 1.04 10.25 3.91
N GLY A 34 2.01 9.97 3.04
CA GLY A 34 3.34 9.48 3.41
C GLY A 34 3.35 8.04 3.94
N MET A 35 2.30 7.26 3.66
CA MET A 35 2.22 5.83 3.99
C MET A 35 2.95 4.95 2.98
N VAL A 36 3.23 5.49 1.80
CA VAL A 36 4.02 4.84 0.76
C VAL A 36 5.24 5.71 0.44
N ALA A 37 6.42 5.11 0.42
CA ALA A 37 7.65 5.80 0.01
C ALA A 37 8.26 5.13 -1.22
N SER A 38 8.42 5.90 -2.31
CA SER A 38 9.16 5.45 -3.49
C SER A 38 10.67 5.66 -3.31
N ARG A 39 11.44 4.60 -3.50
CA ARG A 39 12.88 4.61 -3.75
C ARG A 39 13.15 4.12 -5.18
N GLY A 40 12.64 4.87 -6.15
CA GLY A 40 12.72 4.52 -7.57
C GLY A 40 11.66 3.50 -7.93
N GLU A 41 12.08 2.32 -8.38
CA GLU A 41 11.20 1.21 -8.77
C GLU A 41 10.71 0.39 -7.55
N LEU A 42 11.29 0.67 -6.37
CA LEU A 42 10.97 0.01 -5.11
C LEU A 42 10.09 0.92 -4.27
N TRP A 43 8.95 0.41 -3.87
CA TRP A 43 7.96 1.12 -3.08
C TRP A 43 7.84 0.46 -1.72
N ASP A 44 8.15 1.22 -0.67
CA ASP A 44 7.89 0.80 0.70
C ASP A 44 6.39 0.93 0.96
N VAL A 45 5.75 -0.23 1.17
CA VAL A 45 4.30 -0.33 1.40
C VAL A 45 3.99 -0.90 2.79
N ALA A 46 4.97 -0.95 3.70
CA ALA A 46 4.75 -1.54 5.02
C ALA A 46 3.61 -0.84 5.79
N SER A 47 3.60 0.49 5.76
CA SER A 47 2.54 1.30 6.39
C SER A 47 1.23 1.20 5.62
N ALA A 48 1.28 1.28 4.28
CA ALA A 48 0.12 1.13 3.41
C ALA A 48 -0.58 -0.24 3.57
N ARG A 49 0.18 -1.33 3.67
CA ARG A 49 -0.37 -2.67 3.85
C ARG A 49 -0.97 -2.86 5.23
N SER A 50 -0.37 -2.27 6.26
CA SER A 50 -0.98 -2.26 7.59
C SER A 50 -2.29 -1.46 7.60
N TYR A 51 -2.32 -0.31 6.93
CA TYR A 51 -3.53 0.51 6.77
C TYR A 51 -4.61 -0.24 5.98
N LEU A 52 -4.27 -0.84 4.84
CA LEU A 52 -5.21 -1.63 4.03
C LEU A 52 -5.71 -2.86 4.77
N ARG A 53 -4.87 -3.51 5.56
CA ARG A 53 -5.30 -4.64 6.38
C ARG A 53 -6.27 -4.21 7.48
N ASP A 54 -6.02 -3.05 8.11
CA ASP A 54 -6.92 -2.47 9.10
C ASP A 54 -8.25 -2.04 8.45
N ALA A 55 -8.19 -1.38 7.29
CA ALA A 55 -9.35 -0.99 6.50
C ALA A 55 -10.17 -2.20 6.01
N ALA A 56 -9.52 -3.27 5.55
CA ALA A 56 -10.19 -4.50 5.15
C ALA A 56 -10.82 -5.24 6.34
N TRP A 57 -10.18 -5.18 7.52
CA TRP A 57 -10.78 -5.67 8.77
C TRP A 57 -11.99 -4.84 9.19
N ALA A 58 -11.94 -3.52 9.01
CA ALA A 58 -13.05 -2.63 9.28
C ALA A 58 -14.22 -2.87 8.29
N ASP A 59 -13.93 -3.11 7.02
CA ASP A 59 -14.93 -3.42 5.98
C ASP A 59 -15.67 -4.74 6.27
N GLY A 60 -14.96 -5.76 6.75
CA GLY A 60 -15.55 -7.04 7.15
C GLY A 60 -16.26 -7.06 8.51
N LEU A 61 -16.21 -5.98 9.30
CA LEU A 61 -16.86 -5.91 10.62
C LEU A 61 -18.33 -5.44 10.55
N TRP A 62 -18.77 -4.91 9.41
CA TRP A 62 -20.12 -4.36 9.21
C TRP A 62 -21.05 -5.22 8.34
N ASP A 63 -20.70 -6.49 8.07
CA ASP A 63 -21.60 -7.48 7.45
C ASP A 63 -22.44 -8.24 8.51
#